data_AF-A0A6S6T5F7-F1
#
_entry.id   AF-A0A6S6T5F7-F1
#
_cell.length_a   1.000
_cell.length_b   1.000
_cell.length_c   1.000
_cell.angle_alpha   90.00
_cell.angle_beta   90.00
_cell.angle_gamma   90.00
#
_symmetry.space_group_name_H-M   'P 1'
#
loop_
_entity.id
_entity.type
_entity.pdbx_description
1 polymer ?
#
loop_
_entity_poly.entity_id
_entity_poly.type
_entity_poly.pdbx_seq_one_letter_code
_entity_poly.pdbx_strand_id
1 'polypeptide(L)'
;MKQNYPSYYFGIFRIIFGLYLILHFSYLLPVSADIWSNIGILSDTTLNPTYATFPNILYIFNSPSQILIFVTALCILSFFIMIGFFRRSSSLFLWYGWACLFHQNNLISNPSIAMIGWLLLALSIIPVGEALSVSNKRNDWYMPKYLFWGAWIILAISYTISGFDKLMSPSWFDGSAMSHLLDNPLARDSFLRDILLNSPEVILKAMTYTALFLEMIFGFLCIFSKTRAFAWFLIMGMHIGILCIIDFADLTFGVIMIHLFTFDPDWFKPKLKKKRIIIFDGVCGFCNKSVNTLIKLDSHKIYTYSSLQGELVKTLNIPKNIDSIVYYQNKKLYYKSTAILKILGNLGGIWGLTSILFIIPRFLRDFVYDIIAKYRYKIFGELDTCRMPEMGEEEMFIK
;
A
#
# COMPACT_ATOMS: atom_id res chain seq x y z
N MET A 1 23.26 10.09 3.01
CA MET A 1 22.56 10.02 1.71
C MET A 1 21.16 9.42 1.88
N LYS A 2 20.14 10.22 2.23
CA LYS A 2 18.78 9.75 2.54
C LYS A 2 17.96 9.57 1.25
N GLN A 3 17.14 8.52 1.14
CA GLN A 3 16.05 8.50 0.16
C GLN A 3 14.92 9.38 0.71
N ASN A 4 14.20 10.10 -0.14
CA ASN A 4 13.08 10.94 0.28
C ASN A 4 11.82 10.08 0.50
N TYR A 5 11.94 9.02 1.30
CA TYR A 5 10.86 8.10 1.63
C TYR A 5 10.21 8.56 2.95
N PRO A 6 8.94 9.01 2.94
CA PRO A 6 8.33 9.57 4.14
C PRO A 6 8.19 8.53 5.25
N SER A 7 8.56 8.88 6.48
CA SER A 7 8.40 8.01 7.66
C SER A 7 6.96 7.57 7.89
N TYR A 8 5.99 8.45 7.59
CA TYR A 8 4.56 8.14 7.66
C TYR A 8 4.14 7.04 6.70
N TYR A 9 4.70 7.03 5.48
CA TYR A 9 4.43 6.00 4.49
C TYR A 9 4.92 4.63 4.99
N PHE A 10 6.14 4.57 5.51
CA PHE A 10 6.65 3.35 6.12
C PHE A 10 5.78 2.88 7.29
N GLY A 11 5.32 3.80 8.14
CA GLY A 11 4.41 3.50 9.24
C GLY A 11 3.11 2.83 8.79
N ILE A 12 2.47 3.35 7.73
CA ILE A 12 1.28 2.74 7.13
C ILE A 12 1.59 1.36 6.58
N PHE A 13 2.65 1.24 5.76
CA PHE A 13 3.07 -0.04 5.21
C PHE A 13 3.27 -1.09 6.31
N ARG A 14 3.98 -0.72 7.39
CA ARG A 14 4.26 -1.59 8.53
C ARG A 14 2.98 -2.09 9.19
N ILE A 15 1.98 -1.22 9.37
CA ILE A 15 0.68 -1.59 9.95
C ILE A 15 -0.02 -2.60 9.05
N ILE A 16 -0.11 -2.32 7.74
CA ILE A 16 -0.74 -3.21 6.76
C ILE A 16 -0.01 -4.56 6.71
N PHE A 17 1.32 -4.54 6.70
CA PHE A 17 2.14 -5.74 6.66
C PHE A 17 2.00 -6.58 7.93
N GLY A 18 2.01 -5.94 9.11
CA GLY A 18 1.75 -6.62 10.37
C GLY A 18 0.35 -7.23 10.43
N LEU A 19 -0.68 -6.53 9.95
CA LEU A 19 -2.04 -7.06 9.85
C LEU A 19 -2.11 -8.28 8.92
N TYR A 20 -1.47 -8.22 7.76
CA TYR A 20 -1.36 -9.36 6.84
C TYR A 20 -0.76 -10.59 7.55
N LEU A 21 0.37 -10.42 8.24
CA LEU A 21 1.03 -11.52 8.94
C LEU A 21 0.16 -12.09 10.08
N ILE A 22 -0.55 -11.24 10.84
CA ILE A 22 -1.50 -11.69 11.88
C ILE A 22 -2.59 -12.55 11.25
N LEU A 23 -3.22 -12.08 10.17
CA LEU A 23 -4.29 -12.80 9.49
C LEU A 23 -3.78 -14.12 8.92
N HIS A 24 -2.61 -14.12 8.28
CA HIS A 24 -1.95 -15.31 7.75
C HIS A 24 -1.74 -16.36 8.85
N PHE A 25 -1.05 -16.03 9.94
CA PHE A 25 -0.79 -17.00 11.00
C PHE A 25 -2.05 -17.41 11.76
N SER A 26 -3.00 -16.49 11.97
CA SER A 26 -4.27 -16.81 12.62
C SER A 26 -5.09 -17.81 11.81
N TYR A 27 -5.09 -17.67 10.48
CA TYR A 27 -5.74 -18.63 9.58
C TYR A 27 -5.10 -20.01 9.63
N LEU A 28 -3.78 -20.08 9.85
CA LEU A 28 -3.05 -21.35 9.96
C LEU A 28 -3.19 -22.04 11.32
N LEU A 29 -3.56 -21.34 12.40
CA LEU A 29 -3.62 -21.92 13.75
C LEU A 29 -4.43 -23.23 13.82
N PRO A 30 -5.67 -23.31 13.28
CA PRO A 30 -6.49 -24.52 13.42
C PRO A 30 -5.91 -25.75 12.72
N VAL A 31 -5.12 -25.56 11.66
CA VAL A 31 -4.57 -26.62 10.80
C VAL A 31 -3.06 -26.81 10.99
N SER A 32 -2.41 -25.99 11.82
CA SER A 32 -0.96 -25.93 11.94
C SER A 32 -0.33 -27.27 12.32
N ALA A 33 -0.95 -28.00 13.26
CA ALA A 33 -0.50 -29.33 13.66
C ALA A 33 -0.54 -30.32 12.49
N ASP A 34 -1.61 -30.32 11.70
CA ASP A 34 -1.78 -31.23 10.57
C ASP A 34 -0.77 -30.94 9.45
N ILE A 35 -0.27 -29.71 9.35
CA ILE A 35 0.68 -29.32 8.29
C ILE A 35 2.14 -29.59 8.69
N TRP A 36 2.52 -29.31 9.95
CA TRP A 36 3.94 -29.23 10.35
C TRP A 36 4.36 -30.15 11.51
N SER A 37 3.43 -30.84 12.18
CA SER A 37 3.79 -31.73 13.28
C SER A 37 4.33 -33.08 12.82
N ASN A 38 4.87 -33.87 13.75
CA ASN A 38 5.33 -35.24 13.54
C ASN A 38 4.23 -36.24 13.15
N ILE A 39 2.96 -35.84 13.18
CA ILE A 39 1.82 -36.62 12.67
C ILE A 39 1.13 -35.94 11.48
N GLY A 40 1.68 -34.83 10.99
CA GLY A 40 1.12 -34.04 9.91
C GLY A 40 1.43 -34.60 8.52
N ILE A 41 1.20 -33.77 7.50
CA ILE A 41 1.40 -34.08 6.07
C ILE A 41 2.79 -34.67 5.80
N LEU A 42 3.82 -34.08 6.41
CA LEU A 42 5.19 -34.58 6.34
C LEU A 42 5.65 -35.03 7.74
N SER A 43 5.19 -36.20 8.16
CA SER A 43 5.46 -36.76 9.49
C SER A 43 6.94 -37.05 9.75
N ASP A 44 7.67 -37.44 8.70
CA ASP A 44 9.13 -37.61 8.71
C ASP A 44 9.80 -36.47 7.93
N THR A 45 10.39 -35.52 8.65
CA THR A 45 11.03 -34.34 8.08
C THR A 45 12.30 -34.67 7.31
N THR A 46 12.92 -35.84 7.53
CA THR A 46 14.14 -36.26 6.81
C THR A 46 13.87 -36.52 5.32
N LEU A 47 12.60 -36.73 4.96
CA LEU A 47 12.15 -36.86 3.57
C LEU A 47 12.10 -35.51 2.84
N ASN A 48 12.17 -34.39 3.55
CA ASN A 48 12.21 -33.07 2.93
C ASN A 48 13.56 -32.88 2.20
N PRO A 49 13.59 -32.52 0.91
CA PRO A 49 14.82 -32.23 0.18
C PRO A 49 15.70 -31.14 0.81
N THR A 50 15.11 -30.29 1.65
CA THR A 50 15.79 -29.21 2.38
C THR A 50 16.06 -29.53 3.85
N TYR A 51 15.92 -30.80 4.24
CA TYR A 51 16.24 -31.25 5.59
C TYR A 51 17.71 -30.96 5.92
N ALA A 52 17.97 -30.54 7.15
CA ALA A 52 19.29 -30.16 7.66
C ALA A 52 20.05 -29.04 6.91
N THR A 53 19.50 -28.44 5.85
CA THR A 53 20.15 -27.30 5.17
C THR A 53 20.00 -25.99 5.96
N PHE A 54 19.06 -25.94 6.90
CA PHE A 54 18.77 -24.78 7.74
C PHE A 54 18.64 -25.20 9.23
N PRO A 55 19.23 -24.45 10.18
CA PRO A 55 19.08 -24.72 11.60
C PRO A 55 17.62 -24.54 12.06
N ASN A 56 16.89 -25.64 12.22
CA ASN A 56 15.46 -25.60 12.51
C ASN A 56 15.14 -26.19 13.88
N ILE A 57 14.63 -25.35 14.79
CA ILE A 57 14.19 -25.77 16.13
C ILE A 57 13.05 -26.79 16.08
N LEU A 58 12.26 -26.79 15.01
CA LEU A 58 11.13 -27.72 14.83
C LEU A 58 11.60 -29.15 14.52
N TYR A 59 12.87 -29.39 14.19
CA TYR A 59 13.38 -30.77 14.09
C TYR A 59 13.44 -31.46 15.46
N ILE A 60 13.50 -30.69 16.54
CA ILE A 60 13.52 -31.19 17.92
C ILE A 60 12.12 -31.10 18.54
N PHE A 61 11.40 -30.00 18.26
CA PHE A 61 10.10 -29.71 18.84
C PHE A 61 8.99 -29.70 17.77
N ASN A 62 8.52 -30.89 17.40
CA ASN A 62 7.51 -31.09 16.35
C ASN A 62 6.22 -31.76 16.82
N SER A 63 5.95 -31.87 18.13
CA SER A 63 4.65 -32.38 18.57
C SER A 63 3.51 -31.40 18.19
N PRO A 64 2.26 -31.88 18.03
CA PRO A 64 1.11 -31.03 17.66
C PRO A 64 0.98 -29.77 18.53
N SER A 65 1.12 -29.93 19.85
CA SER A 65 1.04 -28.83 20.81
C SER A 65 2.19 -27.83 20.66
N GLN A 66 3.40 -28.32 20.38
CA GLN A 66 4.59 -27.48 20.19
C GLN A 66 4.46 -26.64 18.91
N ILE A 67 3.97 -27.23 17.82
CA ILE A 67 3.71 -26.51 16.57
C ILE A 67 2.65 -25.42 16.78
N LEU A 68 1.55 -25.75 17.47
CA LEU A 68 0.51 -24.76 17.76
C LEU A 68 1.04 -23.58 18.58
N ILE A 69 1.84 -23.85 19.61
CA ILE A 69 2.50 -22.82 20.43
C ILE A 69 3.44 -21.98 19.55
N PHE A 70 4.21 -22.61 18.67
CA PHE A 70 5.14 -21.94 17.77
C PHE A 70 4.42 -20.97 16.83
N VAL A 71 3.38 -21.43 16.12
CA VAL A 71 2.59 -20.58 15.21
C VAL A 71 1.86 -19.46 15.97
N THR A 72 1.37 -19.74 17.19
CA THR A 72 0.79 -18.72 18.06
C THR A 72 1.81 -17.63 18.40
N ALA A 73 3.06 -18.01 18.71
CA ALA A 73 4.13 -17.04 18.94
C ALA A 73 4.42 -16.18 17.70
N LEU A 74 4.38 -16.74 16.49
CA LEU A 74 4.52 -15.96 15.25
C LEU A 74 3.36 -14.97 15.08
N CYS A 75 2.13 -15.36 15.41
CA CYS A 75 0.99 -14.43 15.39
C CYS A 75 1.18 -13.24 16.36
N ILE A 76 1.68 -13.50 17.57
CA ILE A 76 1.99 -12.44 18.56
C ILE A 76 3.12 -11.52 18.06
N LEU A 77 4.19 -12.08 17.49
CA LEU A 77 5.27 -11.28 16.90
C LEU A 77 4.79 -10.41 15.73
N SER A 78 3.79 -10.89 14.99
CA SER A 78 3.17 -10.14 13.88
C SER A 78 2.41 -8.92 14.40
N PHE A 79 1.72 -9.06 15.54
CA PHE A 79 1.12 -7.93 16.26
C PHE A 79 2.16 -6.91 16.71
N PHE A 80 3.32 -7.35 17.21
CA PHE A 80 4.42 -6.46 17.58
C PHE A 80 4.96 -5.64 16.40
N ILE A 81 5.09 -6.25 15.21
CA ILE A 81 5.40 -5.50 13.98
C ILE A 81 4.31 -4.46 13.70
N MET A 82 3.02 -4.85 13.77
CA MET A 82 1.89 -3.98 13.44
C MET A 82 1.83 -2.72 14.32
N ILE A 83 2.16 -2.82 15.61
CA ILE A 83 2.17 -1.66 16.52
C ILE A 83 3.55 -0.97 16.63
N GLY A 84 4.61 -1.63 16.16
CA GLY A 84 5.96 -1.07 16.10
C GLY A 84 6.73 -1.26 17.41
N PHE A 85 6.29 -2.22 18.22
CA PHE A 85 6.92 -2.61 19.48
C PHE A 85 8.00 -3.66 19.18
N PHE A 86 9.25 -3.42 19.61
CA PHE A 86 10.40 -4.30 19.32
C PHE A 86 10.53 -4.78 17.87
N ARG A 87 10.07 -3.97 16.91
CA ARG A 87 9.91 -4.35 15.49
C ARG A 87 11.11 -5.08 14.90
N ARG A 88 12.32 -4.59 15.14
CA ARG A 88 13.54 -5.18 14.54
C ARG A 88 13.74 -6.63 14.98
N SER A 89 13.68 -6.88 16.29
CA SER A 89 13.81 -8.22 16.86
C SER A 89 12.64 -9.11 16.45
N SER A 90 11.40 -8.60 16.53
CA SER A 90 10.21 -9.33 16.09
C SER A 90 10.28 -9.75 14.63
N SER A 91 10.80 -8.88 13.75
CA SER A 91 10.97 -9.19 12.33
C SER A 91 12.02 -10.27 12.09
N LEU A 92 13.12 -10.27 12.85
CA LEU A 92 14.14 -11.31 12.76
C LEU A 92 13.62 -12.68 13.24
N PHE A 93 12.90 -12.69 14.37
CA PHE A 93 12.29 -13.92 14.88
C PHE A 93 11.18 -14.45 13.97
N LEU A 94 10.38 -13.57 13.37
CA LEU A 94 9.39 -13.95 12.36
C LEU A 94 10.05 -14.51 11.11
N TRP A 95 11.14 -13.90 10.63
CA TRP A 95 11.89 -14.43 9.50
C TRP A 95 12.40 -15.84 9.79
N TYR A 96 13.02 -16.04 10.96
CA TYR A 96 13.50 -17.34 11.41
C TYR A 96 12.34 -18.34 11.50
N GLY A 97 11.22 -17.95 12.11
CA GLY A 97 10.05 -18.81 12.27
C GLY A 97 9.44 -19.22 10.94
N TRP A 98 9.34 -18.30 9.98
CA TRP A 98 8.86 -18.59 8.63
C TRP A 98 9.79 -19.58 7.90
N ALA A 99 11.11 -19.38 8.01
CA ALA A 99 12.10 -20.31 7.46
C ALA A 99 12.00 -21.70 8.10
N CYS A 100 11.80 -21.78 9.42
CA CYS A 100 11.56 -23.03 10.13
C CYS A 100 10.32 -23.78 9.59
N LEU A 101 9.20 -23.08 9.38
CA LEU A 101 7.99 -23.71 8.82
C LEU A 101 8.21 -24.21 7.39
N PHE A 102 8.92 -23.45 6.55
CA PHE A 102 9.26 -23.87 5.18
C PHE A 102 10.17 -25.11 5.15
N HIS A 103 11.22 -25.13 5.98
CA HIS A 103 12.12 -26.28 6.06
C HIS A 103 11.51 -27.49 6.78
N GLN A 104 10.48 -27.27 7.60
CA GLN A 104 9.69 -28.34 8.20
C GLN A 104 8.79 -29.02 7.15
N ASN A 105 8.14 -28.23 6.29
CA ASN A 105 7.32 -28.73 5.20
C ASN A 105 7.44 -27.80 3.98
N ASN A 106 8.21 -28.20 2.97
CA ASN A 106 8.45 -27.38 1.78
C ASN A 106 7.31 -27.46 0.74
N LEU A 107 6.29 -28.29 0.96
CA LEU A 107 5.12 -28.37 0.07
C LEU A 107 4.26 -27.10 0.11
N ILE A 108 4.45 -26.26 1.14
CA ILE A 108 3.83 -24.93 1.23
C ILE A 108 4.48 -23.90 0.29
N SER A 109 5.54 -24.28 -0.42
CA SER A 109 6.34 -23.39 -1.26
C SER A 109 5.46 -22.59 -2.21
N ASN A 110 5.59 -21.28 -2.16
CA ASN A 110 4.99 -20.38 -3.12
C ASN A 110 5.89 -19.15 -3.34
N PRO A 111 5.77 -18.46 -4.49
CA PRO A 111 6.63 -17.32 -4.82
C PRO A 111 6.60 -16.15 -3.81
N SER A 112 5.53 -15.99 -3.02
CA SER A 112 5.42 -14.87 -2.07
C SER A 112 6.33 -15.05 -0.85
N ILE A 113 6.62 -16.29 -0.45
CA ILE A 113 7.43 -16.60 0.75
C ILE A 113 8.78 -15.89 0.72
N ALA A 114 9.49 -15.95 -0.42
CA ALA A 114 10.80 -15.30 -0.56
C ALA A 114 10.69 -13.76 -0.44
N MET A 115 9.60 -13.18 -0.95
CA MET A 115 9.35 -11.73 -0.87
C MET A 115 9.01 -11.30 0.55
N ILE A 116 8.18 -12.07 1.26
CA ILE A 116 7.89 -11.84 2.69
C ILE A 116 9.14 -12.00 3.53
N GLY A 117 9.94 -13.02 3.26
CA GLY A 117 11.24 -13.24 3.92
C GLY A 117 12.17 -12.04 3.74
N TRP A 118 12.27 -11.51 2.53
CA TRP A 118 13.04 -10.28 2.29
C TRP A 118 12.50 -9.10 3.10
N LEU A 119 11.18 -8.88 3.13
CA LEU A 119 10.55 -7.78 3.86
C LEU A 119 10.85 -7.85 5.36
N LEU A 120 10.77 -9.05 5.95
CA LEU A 120 11.09 -9.26 7.36
C LEU A 120 12.57 -8.96 7.67
N LEU A 121 13.50 -9.40 6.80
CA LEU A 121 14.92 -9.04 6.93
C LEU A 121 15.14 -7.54 6.80
N ALA A 122 14.51 -6.88 5.83
CA ALA A 122 14.62 -5.44 5.65
C ALA A 122 14.09 -4.70 6.88
N LEU A 123 12.96 -5.13 7.44
CA LEU A 123 12.42 -4.57 8.68
C LEU A 123 13.38 -4.77 9.86
N SER A 124 14.10 -5.89 9.95
CA SER A 124 15.11 -6.07 11.01
C SER A 124 16.22 -5.01 10.97
N ILE A 125 16.51 -4.46 9.79
CA ILE A 125 17.61 -3.49 9.56
C ILE A 125 17.12 -2.03 9.58
N ILE A 126 15.90 -1.73 9.10
CA ILE A 126 15.38 -0.36 9.04
C ILE A 126 15.41 0.32 10.43
N PRO A 127 15.96 1.55 10.56
CA PRO A 127 15.98 2.32 11.81
C PRO A 127 14.63 2.39 12.53
N VAL A 128 14.66 2.35 13.86
CA VAL A 128 13.48 2.60 14.71
C VAL A 128 13.18 4.09 14.80
N GLY A 129 11.96 4.43 15.24
CA GLY A 129 11.51 5.81 15.37
C GLY A 129 10.67 6.28 14.19
N GLU A 130 10.16 5.35 13.37
CA GLU A 130 9.18 5.64 12.35
C GLU A 130 7.86 6.18 12.92
N ALA A 131 7.10 6.89 12.08
CA ALA A 131 5.78 7.36 12.44
C ALA A 131 4.80 6.21 12.73
N LEU A 132 3.74 6.53 13.48
CA LEU A 132 2.67 5.59 13.88
C LEU A 132 3.15 4.38 14.70
N SER A 133 4.36 4.44 15.26
CA SER A 133 4.90 3.40 16.15
C SER A 133 4.68 3.75 17.62
N VAL A 134 4.49 2.72 18.45
CA VAL A 134 4.50 2.85 19.92
C VAL A 134 5.91 3.17 20.44
N SER A 135 6.96 2.81 19.70
CA SER A 135 8.34 3.17 20.06
C SER A 135 8.58 4.68 19.91
N ASN A 136 9.43 5.27 20.75
CA ASN A 136 9.78 6.69 20.71
C ASN A 136 10.13 7.17 19.28
N LYS A 137 9.39 8.17 18.80
CA LYS A 137 9.60 8.80 17.49
C LYS A 137 10.97 9.49 17.47
N ARG A 138 11.73 9.31 16.39
CA ARG A 138 13.00 10.00 16.18
C ARG A 138 12.93 10.93 14.98
N ASN A 139 13.44 12.15 15.15
CA ASN A 139 13.41 13.18 14.09
C ASN A 139 14.35 12.87 12.92
N ASP A 140 15.30 11.96 13.08
CA ASP A 140 16.34 11.62 12.11
C ASP A 140 16.05 10.36 11.28
N TRP A 141 14.88 9.74 11.45
CA TRP A 141 14.47 8.52 10.76
C TRP A 141 14.66 8.60 9.23
N TYR A 142 15.13 7.52 8.62
CA TYR A 142 15.30 7.41 7.17
C TYR A 142 15.12 5.98 6.67
N MET A 143 14.69 5.83 5.41
CA MET A 143 14.72 4.56 4.70
C MET A 143 16.09 4.33 4.06
N PRO A 144 16.81 3.23 4.38
CA PRO A 144 18.04 2.89 3.69
C PRO A 144 17.79 2.57 2.21
N LYS A 145 18.48 3.30 1.31
CA LYS A 145 18.31 3.20 -0.15
C LYS A 145 18.48 1.77 -0.68
N TYR A 146 19.49 1.06 -0.20
CA TYR A 146 19.81 -0.30 -0.66
C TYR A 146 18.71 -1.31 -0.31
N LEU A 147 17.96 -1.10 0.79
CA LEU A 147 16.81 -1.95 1.09
C LEU A 147 15.68 -1.67 0.10
N PHE A 148 15.33 -0.39 -0.10
CA PHE A 148 14.29 -0.02 -1.06
C PHE A 148 14.60 -0.51 -2.49
N TRP A 149 15.83 -0.31 -2.96
CA TRP A 149 16.26 -0.79 -4.27
C TRP A 149 16.44 -2.30 -4.33
N GLY A 150 16.83 -2.95 -3.23
CA GLY A 150 16.88 -4.40 -3.13
C GLY A 150 15.52 -5.05 -3.39
N ALA A 151 14.46 -4.50 -2.81
CA ALA A 151 13.09 -4.95 -3.08
C ALA A 151 12.68 -4.76 -4.56
N TRP A 152 13.05 -3.63 -5.18
CA TRP A 152 12.82 -3.41 -6.61
C TRP A 152 13.56 -4.40 -7.49
N ILE A 153 14.82 -4.72 -7.16
CA ILE A 153 15.62 -5.70 -7.90
C ILE A 153 14.99 -7.09 -7.79
N ILE A 154 14.57 -7.49 -6.58
CA ILE A 154 13.90 -8.78 -6.38
C ILE A 154 12.60 -8.85 -7.20
N LEU A 155 11.75 -7.81 -7.13
CA LEU A 155 10.55 -7.76 -7.96
C LEU A 155 10.86 -7.87 -9.46
N ALA A 156 11.80 -7.06 -9.93
CA ALA A 156 12.21 -7.03 -11.34
C ALA A 156 12.66 -8.41 -11.84
N ILE A 157 13.53 -9.07 -11.06
CA ILE A 157 14.05 -10.39 -11.40
C ILE A 157 12.95 -11.45 -11.30
N SER A 158 12.19 -11.48 -10.20
CA SER A 158 11.17 -12.51 -9.96
C SER A 158 10.09 -12.53 -11.03
N TYR A 159 9.57 -11.38 -11.44
CA TYR A 159 8.57 -11.35 -12.52
C TYR A 159 9.15 -11.70 -13.87
N THR A 160 10.34 -11.20 -14.19
CA THR A 160 10.97 -11.47 -15.47
C THR A 160 11.20 -12.98 -15.62
N ILE A 161 11.77 -13.63 -14.60
CA ILE A 161 11.97 -15.08 -14.57
C ILE A 161 10.63 -15.81 -14.64
N SER A 162 9.64 -15.42 -13.82
CA SER A 162 8.28 -15.99 -13.86
C SER A 162 7.65 -15.93 -15.25
N GLY A 163 7.80 -14.81 -15.98
CA GLY A 163 7.31 -14.67 -17.35
C GLY A 163 7.98 -15.63 -18.33
N PHE A 164 9.31 -15.77 -18.27
CA PHE A 164 10.04 -16.72 -19.12
C PHE A 164 9.73 -18.18 -18.77
N ASP A 165 9.61 -18.51 -17.48
CA ASP A 165 9.24 -19.85 -17.02
C ASP A 165 7.83 -20.23 -17.49
N LYS A 166 6.88 -19.28 -17.42
CA LYS A 166 5.52 -19.46 -17.95
C LYS A 166 5.52 -19.75 -19.45
N LEU A 167 6.36 -19.06 -20.23
CA LEU A 167 6.45 -19.27 -21.68
C LEU A 167 6.82 -20.72 -22.05
N MET A 168 7.50 -21.46 -21.15
CA MET A 168 7.84 -22.87 -21.36
C MET A 168 6.65 -23.82 -21.13
N SER A 169 5.54 -23.34 -20.57
CA SER A 169 4.34 -24.12 -20.33
C SER A 169 3.42 -24.12 -21.57
N PRO A 170 2.92 -25.28 -22.02
CA PRO A 170 2.06 -25.37 -23.21
C PRO A 170 0.86 -24.43 -23.18
N SER A 171 0.20 -24.30 -22.02
CA SER A 171 -1.03 -23.49 -21.88
C SER A 171 -0.77 -21.99 -21.99
N TRP A 172 0.42 -21.53 -21.65
CA TRP A 172 0.83 -20.14 -21.82
C TRP A 172 1.27 -19.86 -23.25
N PHE A 173 1.86 -20.86 -23.92
CA PHE A 173 2.29 -20.77 -25.30
C PHE A 173 1.09 -20.71 -26.28
N ASP A 174 0.11 -21.61 -26.12
CA ASP A 174 -1.09 -21.69 -26.96
C ASP A 174 -2.20 -20.68 -26.58
N GLY A 175 -2.03 -19.97 -25.46
CA GLY A 175 -2.92 -18.92 -24.96
C GLY A 175 -4.08 -19.43 -24.08
N SER A 176 -4.19 -20.74 -23.85
CA SER A 176 -5.27 -21.38 -23.08
C SER A 176 -5.19 -21.19 -21.56
N ALA A 177 -4.08 -20.66 -21.02
CA ALA A 177 -3.82 -20.57 -19.58
C ALA A 177 -4.95 -19.91 -18.79
N MET A 178 -5.53 -18.81 -19.28
CA MET A 178 -6.65 -18.14 -18.60
C MET A 178 -7.92 -18.99 -18.57
N SER A 179 -8.22 -19.77 -19.61
CA SER A 179 -9.35 -20.71 -19.62
C SER A 179 -9.17 -21.77 -18.53
N HIS A 180 -8.00 -22.42 -18.52
CA HIS A 180 -7.68 -23.44 -17.51
C HIS A 180 -7.71 -22.90 -16.08
N LEU A 181 -7.34 -21.63 -15.91
CA LEU A 181 -7.38 -20.95 -14.63
C LEU A 181 -8.82 -20.70 -14.15
N LEU A 182 -9.74 -20.34 -15.05
CA LEU A 182 -11.16 -20.12 -14.73
C LEU A 182 -11.92 -21.42 -14.47
N ASP A 183 -11.52 -22.51 -15.13
CA ASP A 183 -12.06 -23.85 -14.93
C ASP A 183 -11.47 -24.56 -13.69
N ASN A 184 -10.45 -23.97 -13.05
CA ASN A 184 -9.80 -24.55 -11.89
C ASN A 184 -10.75 -24.57 -10.67
N PRO A 185 -10.73 -25.62 -9.84
CA PRO A 185 -11.50 -25.66 -8.58
C PRO A 185 -11.19 -24.51 -7.60
N LEU A 186 -10.01 -23.91 -7.70
CA LEU A 186 -9.60 -22.73 -6.91
C LEU A 186 -10.16 -21.42 -7.48
N ALA A 187 -10.82 -21.41 -8.64
CA ALA A 187 -11.47 -20.21 -9.14
C ALA A 187 -12.68 -19.87 -8.26
N ARG A 188 -12.79 -18.60 -7.83
CA ARG A 188 -13.89 -18.10 -7.01
C ARG A 188 -15.19 -18.16 -7.78
N ASP A 189 -16.22 -18.73 -7.15
CA ASP A 189 -17.59 -18.63 -7.64
C ASP A 189 -18.08 -17.17 -7.53
N SER A 190 -17.96 -16.42 -8.63
CA SER A 190 -18.19 -14.98 -8.64
C SER A 190 -18.71 -14.52 -9.99
N PHE A 191 -19.50 -13.45 -9.97
CA PHE A 191 -20.03 -12.81 -11.18
C PHE A 191 -18.94 -12.44 -12.20
N LEU A 192 -17.75 -12.05 -11.73
CA LEU A 192 -16.62 -11.73 -12.60
C LEU A 192 -16.11 -12.97 -13.34
N ARG A 193 -16.00 -14.10 -12.63
CA ARG A 193 -15.61 -15.39 -13.23
C ARG A 193 -16.61 -15.81 -14.30
N ASP A 194 -17.91 -15.72 -14.02
CA ASP A 194 -18.95 -16.11 -14.96
C ASP A 194 -18.95 -15.26 -16.23
N ILE A 195 -18.71 -13.94 -16.11
CA ILE A 195 -18.53 -13.08 -17.27
C ILE A 195 -17.34 -13.54 -18.12
N LEU A 196 -16.21 -13.86 -17.48
CA LEU A 196 -14.99 -14.27 -18.19
C LEU A 196 -15.14 -15.64 -18.84
N LEU A 197 -15.80 -16.60 -18.19
CA LEU A 197 -16.10 -17.91 -18.76
C LEU A 197 -17.00 -17.82 -20.00
N ASN A 198 -17.95 -16.88 -20.00
CA ASN A 198 -18.83 -16.63 -21.16
C ASN A 198 -18.21 -15.68 -22.20
N SER A 199 -16.98 -15.22 -22.00
CA SER A 199 -16.33 -14.30 -22.93
C SER A 199 -15.75 -15.04 -24.15
N PRO A 200 -15.67 -14.40 -25.33
CA PRO A 200 -15.02 -15.00 -26.48
C PRO A 200 -13.58 -15.43 -26.19
N GLU A 201 -13.16 -16.56 -26.73
CA GLU A 201 -11.81 -17.12 -26.54
C GLU A 201 -10.69 -16.12 -26.85
N VAL A 202 -10.92 -15.22 -27.81
CA VAL A 202 -10.00 -14.13 -28.17
C VAL A 202 -9.67 -13.23 -26.98
N ILE A 203 -10.65 -12.96 -26.10
CA ILE A 203 -10.45 -12.14 -24.90
C ILE A 203 -9.58 -12.89 -23.90
N LEU A 204 -9.86 -14.17 -23.65
CA LEU A 204 -9.08 -15.01 -22.73
C LEU A 204 -7.62 -15.17 -23.20
N LYS A 205 -7.41 -15.39 -24.51
CA LYS A 205 -6.08 -15.43 -25.13
C LYS A 205 -5.36 -14.08 -24.99
N ALA A 206 -6.05 -12.97 -25.23
CA ALA A 206 -5.48 -11.65 -25.05
C ALA A 206 -5.04 -11.41 -23.59
N MET A 207 -5.84 -11.86 -22.60
CA MET A 207 -5.47 -11.79 -21.18
C MET A 207 -4.22 -12.63 -20.86
N THR A 208 -4.16 -13.88 -21.34
CA THR A 208 -2.97 -14.76 -21.19
C THR A 208 -1.72 -14.06 -21.72
N TYR A 209 -1.75 -13.60 -22.97
CA TYR A 209 -0.58 -12.97 -23.59
C TYR A 209 -0.24 -11.61 -22.98
N THR A 210 -1.24 -10.86 -22.49
CA THR A 210 -0.99 -9.58 -21.78
C THR A 210 -0.26 -9.83 -20.47
N ALA A 211 -0.70 -10.80 -19.66
CA ALA A 211 -0.04 -11.15 -18.40
C ALA A 211 1.40 -11.64 -18.65
N LEU A 212 1.58 -12.53 -19.65
CA LEU A 212 2.89 -13.05 -20.04
C LEU A 212 3.85 -11.95 -20.50
N PHE A 213 3.40 -11.10 -21.43
CA PHE A 213 4.19 -9.98 -21.94
C PHE A 213 4.56 -9.02 -20.83
N LEU A 214 3.60 -8.68 -19.95
CA LEU A 214 3.82 -7.78 -18.83
C LEU A 214 4.89 -8.31 -17.88
N GLU A 215 4.85 -9.59 -17.50
CA GLU A 215 5.85 -10.22 -16.63
C GLU A 215 7.24 -10.22 -17.27
N MET A 216 7.34 -10.59 -18.55
CA MET A 216 8.62 -10.63 -19.28
C MET A 216 9.28 -9.25 -19.41
N ILE A 217 8.52 -8.19 -19.66
CA ILE A 217 9.07 -6.84 -19.81
C ILE A 217 9.23 -6.10 -18.48
N PHE A 218 8.68 -6.62 -17.38
CA PHE A 218 8.61 -5.92 -16.10
C PHE A 218 9.99 -5.45 -15.63
N GLY A 219 11.00 -6.32 -15.69
CA GLY A 219 12.37 -5.98 -15.31
C GLY A 219 12.93 -4.83 -16.14
N PHE A 220 12.69 -4.84 -17.45
CA PHE A 220 13.11 -3.75 -18.35
C PHE A 220 12.40 -2.43 -18.01
N LEU A 221 11.10 -2.46 -17.75
CA LEU A 221 10.34 -1.27 -17.35
C LEU A 221 10.78 -0.72 -15.98
N CYS A 222 11.31 -1.54 -15.09
CA CYS A 222 11.81 -1.11 -13.79
C CYS A 222 13.12 -0.30 -13.89
N ILE A 223 13.91 -0.48 -14.95
CA ILE A 223 15.17 0.23 -15.16
C ILE A 223 14.92 1.73 -15.28
N PHE A 224 13.94 2.14 -16.08
CA PHE A 224 13.69 3.56 -16.36
C PHE A 224 12.73 4.18 -15.35
N SER A 225 13.15 5.29 -14.74
CA SER A 225 12.35 6.01 -13.74
C SER A 225 10.97 6.45 -14.23
N LYS A 226 10.81 6.72 -15.53
CA LYS A 226 9.54 7.14 -16.15
C LYS A 226 8.52 6.02 -16.28
N THR A 227 8.98 4.77 -16.41
CA THR A 227 8.11 3.60 -16.63
C THR A 227 7.82 2.83 -15.34
N ARG A 228 8.58 3.02 -14.26
CA ARG A 228 8.36 2.35 -12.97
C ARG A 228 6.94 2.48 -12.43
N ALA A 229 6.40 3.70 -12.43
CA ALA A 229 5.03 3.93 -11.96
C ALA A 229 4.03 3.09 -12.77
N PHE A 230 4.16 3.13 -14.10
CA PHE A 230 3.30 2.39 -15.01
C PHE A 230 3.42 0.87 -14.80
N ALA A 231 4.65 0.34 -14.74
CA ALA A 231 4.91 -1.07 -14.50
C ALA A 231 4.31 -1.55 -13.16
N TRP A 232 4.50 -0.74 -12.10
CA TRP A 232 3.95 -1.02 -10.78
C TRP A 232 2.42 -1.09 -10.82
N PHE A 233 1.74 -0.14 -11.46
CA PHE A 233 0.28 -0.14 -11.55
C PHE A 233 -0.27 -1.29 -12.38
N LEU A 234 0.40 -1.66 -13.48
CA LEU A 234 -0.03 -2.79 -14.30
C LEU A 234 0.08 -4.11 -13.53
N ILE A 235 1.21 -4.37 -12.89
CA ILE A 235 1.40 -5.60 -12.10
C ILE A 235 0.49 -5.61 -10.87
N MET A 236 0.34 -4.48 -10.16
CA MET A 236 -0.61 -4.38 -9.05
C MET A 236 -2.04 -4.66 -9.52
N GLY A 237 -2.44 -4.12 -10.67
CA GLY A 237 -3.75 -4.38 -11.28
C GLY A 237 -3.94 -5.86 -11.62
N MET A 238 -2.92 -6.51 -12.16
CA MET A 238 -2.93 -7.95 -12.42
C MET A 238 -3.16 -8.76 -11.14
N HIS A 239 -2.45 -8.47 -10.04
CA HIS A 239 -2.64 -9.15 -8.76
C HIS A 239 -4.01 -8.90 -8.13
N ILE A 240 -4.53 -7.68 -8.22
CA ILE A 240 -5.90 -7.39 -7.79
C ILE A 240 -6.91 -8.21 -8.63
N GLY A 241 -6.69 -8.31 -9.95
CA GLY A 241 -7.50 -9.16 -10.82
C GLY A 241 -7.46 -10.64 -10.42
N ILE A 242 -6.27 -11.16 -10.12
CA ILE A 242 -6.09 -12.54 -9.63
C ILE A 242 -6.85 -12.76 -8.33
N LEU A 243 -6.80 -11.83 -7.36
CA LEU A 243 -7.56 -11.94 -6.10
C LEU A 243 -9.07 -12.00 -6.32
N CYS A 244 -9.58 -11.29 -7.33
CA CYS A 244 -11.00 -11.31 -7.67
C CYS A 244 -11.45 -12.62 -8.32
N ILE A 245 -10.54 -13.37 -8.95
CA ILE A 245 -10.85 -14.57 -9.74
C ILE A 245 -10.46 -15.86 -9.04
N ILE A 246 -9.35 -15.89 -8.29
CA ILE A 246 -8.78 -17.11 -7.71
C ILE A 246 -8.81 -17.02 -6.18
N ASP A 247 -9.24 -18.10 -5.54
CA ASP A 247 -9.18 -18.32 -4.10
C ASP A 247 -7.81 -18.85 -3.65
N PHE A 248 -6.74 -18.23 -4.19
CA PHE A 248 -5.36 -18.49 -3.79
C PHE A 248 -4.75 -17.20 -3.21
N ALA A 249 -5.37 -16.77 -2.13
CA ALA A 249 -5.20 -15.43 -1.60
C ALA A 249 -3.81 -15.18 -1.00
N ASP A 250 -3.19 -16.20 -0.38
CA ASP A 250 -1.94 -16.03 0.37
C ASP A 250 -0.73 -15.72 -0.53
N LEU A 251 -0.65 -16.34 -1.73
CA LEU A 251 0.33 -15.98 -2.75
C LEU A 251 0.18 -14.49 -3.12
N THR A 252 -1.05 -14.09 -3.45
CA THR A 252 -1.30 -12.77 -4.03
C THR A 252 -1.13 -11.66 -3.00
N PHE A 253 -1.64 -11.86 -1.78
CA PHE A 253 -1.44 -10.91 -0.69
C PHE A 253 0.03 -10.73 -0.34
N GLY A 254 0.80 -11.82 -0.28
CA GLY A 254 2.23 -11.72 0.00
C GLY A 254 2.99 -10.93 -1.08
N VAL A 255 2.66 -11.14 -2.35
CA VAL A 255 3.25 -10.35 -3.46
C VAL A 255 2.80 -8.89 -3.39
N ILE A 256 1.54 -8.59 -3.05
CA ILE A 256 1.07 -7.21 -2.87
C ILE A 256 1.88 -6.49 -1.78
N MET A 257 2.30 -7.16 -0.70
CA MET A 257 3.09 -6.53 0.36
C MET A 257 4.39 -5.93 -0.16
N ILE A 258 5.14 -6.64 -1.00
CA ILE A 258 6.39 -6.10 -1.55
C ILE A 258 6.13 -4.96 -2.56
N HIS A 259 4.97 -4.94 -3.22
CA HIS A 259 4.56 -3.81 -4.06
C HIS A 259 4.23 -2.59 -3.22
N LEU A 260 3.50 -2.76 -2.12
CA LEU A 260 3.25 -1.68 -1.16
C LEU A 260 4.57 -1.15 -0.56
N PHE A 261 5.55 -2.01 -0.32
CA PHE A 261 6.87 -1.56 0.14
C PHE A 261 7.65 -0.76 -0.93
N THR A 262 7.54 -1.15 -2.20
CA THR A 262 8.30 -0.54 -3.32
C THR A 262 7.61 0.66 -3.98
N PHE A 263 6.37 0.95 -3.62
CA PHE A 263 5.66 2.14 -4.09
C PHE A 263 6.46 3.42 -3.79
N ASP A 264 6.59 4.26 -4.81
CA ASP A 264 7.33 5.52 -4.72
C ASP A 264 6.36 6.71 -4.78
N PRO A 265 6.15 7.43 -3.66
CA PRO A 265 5.32 8.63 -3.62
C PRO A 265 5.80 9.72 -4.60
N ASP A 266 7.08 9.70 -4.99
CA ASP A 266 7.64 10.71 -5.89
C ASP A 266 7.02 10.67 -7.30
N TRP A 267 6.37 9.57 -7.69
CA TRP A 267 5.63 9.48 -8.96
C TRP A 267 4.51 10.51 -9.09
N PHE A 268 3.98 10.97 -7.96
CA PHE A 268 2.90 11.96 -7.91
C PHE A 268 3.39 13.36 -7.54
N LYS A 269 4.71 13.62 -7.49
CA LYS A 269 5.24 14.94 -7.13
C LYS A 269 4.59 16.07 -7.94
N PRO A 270 4.09 17.12 -7.27
CA PRO A 270 3.42 18.18 -7.98
C PRO A 270 4.37 18.99 -8.86
N LYS A 271 3.96 19.25 -10.10
CA LYS A 271 4.64 20.22 -10.97
C LYS A 271 4.42 21.65 -10.41
N LEU A 272 5.46 22.22 -9.82
CA LEU A 272 5.51 23.50 -9.09
C LEU A 272 5.24 24.79 -9.90
N LYS A 273 4.74 24.73 -11.14
CA LYS A 273 4.81 25.90 -12.06
C LYS A 273 3.69 26.95 -11.95
N LYS A 274 2.68 26.82 -11.08
CA LYS A 274 1.48 27.68 -11.15
C LYS A 274 1.00 28.13 -9.77
N LYS A 275 0.50 29.37 -9.66
CA LYS A 275 -0.08 29.95 -8.44
C LYS A 275 -1.28 29.12 -7.98
N ARG A 276 -1.22 28.59 -6.75
CA ARG A 276 -2.25 27.76 -6.13
C ARG A 276 -2.65 28.41 -4.81
N ILE A 277 -3.89 28.88 -4.74
CA ILE A 277 -4.38 29.61 -3.58
C ILE A 277 -5.50 28.80 -2.95
N ILE A 278 -5.38 28.54 -1.65
CA ILE A 278 -6.42 27.94 -0.83
C ILE A 278 -7.09 29.07 -0.07
N ILE A 279 -8.35 29.32 -0.40
CA ILE A 279 -9.16 30.34 0.24
C ILE A 279 -10.06 29.66 1.26
N PHE A 280 -10.10 30.13 2.49
CA PHE A 280 -10.83 29.47 3.57
C PHE A 280 -11.59 30.46 4.44
N ASP A 281 -12.61 29.99 5.16
CA ASP A 281 -13.32 30.81 6.12
C ASP A 281 -12.53 30.97 7.42
N GLY A 282 -12.10 32.20 7.72
CA GLY A 282 -11.26 32.53 8.86
C GLY A 282 -11.95 32.33 10.22
N VAL A 283 -13.29 32.41 10.29
CA VAL A 283 -14.04 32.25 11.54
C VAL A 283 -14.49 30.80 11.80
N CYS A 284 -14.34 29.90 10.82
CA CYS A 284 -14.76 28.51 10.97
C CYS A 284 -13.63 27.65 11.59
N GLY A 285 -13.89 27.04 12.75
CA GLY A 285 -12.93 26.17 13.44
C GLY A 285 -12.48 24.96 12.60
N PHE A 286 -13.41 24.38 11.83
CA PHE A 286 -13.11 23.26 10.92
C PHE A 286 -12.21 23.68 9.75
N CYS A 287 -12.46 24.84 9.13
CA CYS A 287 -11.64 25.37 8.05
C CYS A 287 -10.21 25.64 8.53
N ASN A 288 -10.06 26.28 9.70
CA ASN A 288 -8.76 26.55 10.29
C ASN A 288 -7.97 25.28 10.62
N LYS A 289 -8.62 24.28 11.22
CA LYS A 289 -8.00 22.98 11.50
C LYS A 289 -7.57 22.28 10.20
N SER A 290 -8.40 22.36 9.16
CA SER A 290 -8.08 21.81 7.84
C SER A 290 -6.87 22.49 7.21
N VAL A 291 -6.77 23.83 7.28
CA VAL A 291 -5.60 24.59 6.81
C VAL A 291 -4.33 24.20 7.57
N ASN A 292 -4.40 24.09 8.91
CA ASN A 292 -3.28 23.60 9.73
C ASN A 292 -2.81 22.22 9.31
N THR A 293 -3.74 21.31 9.03
CA THR A 293 -3.40 19.99 8.52
C THR A 293 -2.77 20.08 7.13
N LEU A 294 -3.33 20.88 6.22
CA LEU A 294 -2.80 21.05 4.86
C LEU A 294 -1.39 21.63 4.86
N ILE A 295 -1.08 22.60 5.71
CA ILE A 295 0.27 23.15 5.87
C ILE A 295 1.25 22.06 6.31
N LYS A 296 0.87 21.21 7.27
CA LYS A 296 1.69 20.08 7.72
C LYS A 296 1.90 19.03 6.62
N LEU A 297 0.94 18.86 5.72
CA LEU A 297 1.01 17.92 4.61
C LEU A 297 1.78 18.48 3.41
N ASP A 298 1.77 19.80 3.21
CA ASP A 298 2.43 20.52 2.12
C ASP A 298 3.94 20.66 2.34
N SER A 299 4.62 19.51 2.36
CA SER A 299 6.08 19.41 2.48
C SER A 299 6.86 20.20 1.40
N HIS A 300 6.23 20.49 0.26
CA HIS A 300 6.84 21.20 -0.86
C HIS A 300 6.44 22.69 -0.92
N LYS A 301 5.66 23.18 0.06
CA LYS A 301 5.17 24.56 0.16
C LYS A 301 4.58 25.09 -1.15
N ILE A 302 3.73 24.29 -1.79
CA ILE A 302 3.15 24.60 -3.11
C ILE A 302 1.93 25.51 -3.03
N TYR A 303 1.33 25.64 -1.83
CA TYR A 303 0.13 26.42 -1.60
C TYR A 303 0.42 27.74 -0.91
N THR A 304 -0.37 28.73 -1.31
CA THR A 304 -0.58 29.96 -0.56
C THR A 304 -2.01 29.98 -0.03
N TYR A 305 -2.22 30.62 1.10
CA TYR A 305 -3.48 30.65 1.82
C TYR A 305 -4.00 32.08 1.92
N SER A 306 -5.33 32.25 1.88
CA SER A 306 -5.98 33.55 2.04
C SER A 306 -7.34 33.35 2.72
N SER A 307 -7.74 34.26 3.61
CA SER A 307 -9.06 34.18 4.24
C SER A 307 -10.15 34.72 3.30
N LEU A 308 -11.39 34.27 3.48
CA LEU A 308 -12.55 34.80 2.77
C LEU A 308 -12.77 36.29 3.05
N GLN A 309 -12.28 36.77 4.19
CA GLN A 309 -12.36 38.15 4.64
C GLN A 309 -11.24 39.06 4.07
N GLY A 310 -10.27 38.50 3.33
CA GLY A 310 -9.14 39.24 2.75
C GLY A 310 -9.45 40.00 1.45
N GLU A 311 -8.58 40.93 1.06
CA GLU A 311 -8.79 41.77 -0.12
C GLU A 311 -8.73 41.00 -1.45
N LEU A 312 -7.95 39.92 -1.51
CA LEU A 312 -7.84 39.06 -2.69
C LEU A 312 -9.21 38.56 -3.17
N VAL A 313 -10.14 38.29 -2.23
CA VAL A 313 -11.48 37.80 -2.55
C VAL A 313 -12.30 38.85 -3.29
N LYS A 314 -12.05 40.16 -3.10
CA LYS A 314 -12.73 41.22 -3.86
C LYS A 314 -12.34 41.19 -5.35
N THR A 315 -11.13 40.70 -5.66
CA THR A 315 -10.63 40.57 -7.04
C THR A 315 -11.08 39.28 -7.72
N LEU A 316 -11.56 38.30 -6.95
CA LEU A 316 -12.03 37.00 -7.43
C LEU A 316 -13.56 36.99 -7.35
N ASN A 317 -14.24 36.61 -8.44
CA ASN A 317 -15.71 36.62 -8.48
C ASN A 317 -16.29 35.41 -7.70
N ILE A 318 -16.07 35.35 -6.39
CA ILE A 318 -16.50 34.28 -5.50
C ILE A 318 -17.95 34.54 -5.04
N PRO A 319 -18.87 33.59 -5.19
CA PRO A 319 -20.24 33.72 -4.68
C PRO A 319 -20.28 34.02 -3.18
N LYS A 320 -21.15 34.95 -2.76
CA LYS A 320 -21.25 35.41 -1.36
C LYS A 320 -21.71 34.34 -0.37
N ASN A 321 -22.35 33.26 -0.83
CA ASN A 321 -22.87 32.18 0.03
C ASN A 321 -21.86 31.05 0.25
N ILE A 322 -20.56 31.31 0.09
CA ILE A 322 -19.53 30.29 0.31
C ILE A 322 -18.83 30.56 1.63
N ASP A 323 -18.96 29.60 2.51
CA ASP A 323 -18.49 29.63 3.91
C ASP A 323 -17.51 28.47 4.17
N SER A 324 -16.79 28.06 3.12
CA SER A 324 -15.98 26.84 3.11
C SER A 324 -14.71 26.98 2.26
N ILE A 325 -13.90 25.92 2.21
CA ILE A 325 -12.63 25.91 1.47
C ILE A 325 -12.88 26.01 -0.05
N VAL A 326 -12.30 27.04 -0.67
CA VAL A 326 -12.29 27.29 -2.10
C VAL A 326 -10.87 27.15 -2.63
N TYR A 327 -10.72 26.49 -3.78
CA TYR A 327 -9.41 26.29 -4.39
C TYR A 327 -9.27 27.08 -5.69
N TYR A 328 -8.28 27.95 -5.76
CA TYR A 328 -7.95 28.73 -6.96
C TYR A 328 -6.71 28.17 -7.64
N GLN A 329 -6.87 27.77 -8.90
CA GLN A 329 -5.77 27.27 -9.73
C GLN A 329 -6.03 27.62 -11.20
N ASN A 330 -5.03 28.22 -11.87
CA ASN A 330 -5.06 28.55 -13.30
C ASN A 330 -6.26 29.40 -13.73
N LYS A 331 -6.56 30.47 -12.98
CA LYS A 331 -7.74 31.35 -13.22
C LYS A 331 -9.09 30.63 -13.09
N LYS A 332 -9.14 29.43 -12.51
CA LYS A 332 -10.37 28.70 -12.21
C LYS A 332 -10.53 28.53 -10.72
N LEU A 333 -11.78 28.71 -10.26
CA LEU A 333 -12.20 28.44 -8.90
C LEU A 333 -12.86 27.07 -8.85
N TYR A 334 -12.51 26.30 -7.83
CA TYR A 334 -13.09 25.01 -7.53
C TYR A 334 -13.71 25.05 -6.14
N TYR A 335 -14.83 24.36 -5.98
CA TYR A 335 -15.65 24.37 -4.77
C TYR A 335 -15.93 22.95 -4.29
N LYS A 336 -16.41 22.83 -3.04
CA LYS A 336 -16.87 21.58 -2.43
C LYS A 336 -15.86 20.43 -2.56
N SER A 337 -16.35 19.21 -2.81
CA SER A 337 -15.52 18.00 -2.96
C SER A 337 -14.45 18.15 -4.04
N THR A 338 -14.74 18.89 -5.11
CA THR A 338 -13.79 19.12 -6.21
C THR A 338 -12.61 19.98 -5.77
N ALA A 339 -12.83 20.98 -4.91
CA ALA A 339 -11.76 21.77 -4.32
C ALA A 339 -10.82 20.90 -3.49
N ILE A 340 -11.38 20.12 -2.56
CA ILE A 340 -10.63 19.26 -1.65
C ILE A 340 -9.82 18.21 -2.41
N LEU A 341 -10.44 17.50 -3.37
CA LEU A 341 -9.72 16.48 -4.14
C LEU A 341 -8.65 17.06 -5.05
N LYS A 342 -8.84 18.27 -5.57
CA LYS A 342 -7.77 18.97 -6.31
C LYS A 342 -6.64 19.41 -5.39
N ILE A 343 -6.94 19.93 -4.19
CA ILE A 343 -5.91 20.29 -3.20
C ILE A 343 -5.10 19.05 -2.81
N LEU A 344 -5.76 17.95 -2.45
CA LEU A 344 -5.08 16.73 -2.04
C LEU A 344 -4.33 16.08 -3.20
N GLY A 345 -4.96 15.95 -4.37
CA GLY A 345 -4.32 15.40 -5.56
C GLY A 345 -3.07 16.19 -5.99
N ASN A 346 -3.13 17.52 -5.85
CA ASN A 346 -2.01 18.40 -6.17
C ASN A 346 -0.93 18.45 -5.08
N LEU A 347 -1.11 17.90 -3.88
CA LEU A 347 0.00 17.68 -2.92
C LEU A 347 0.97 16.62 -3.42
N GLY A 348 0.49 15.70 -4.25
CA GLY A 348 1.26 14.55 -4.70
C GLY A 348 1.48 13.51 -3.61
N GLY A 349 2.48 12.64 -3.80
CA GLY A 349 2.69 11.50 -2.91
C GLY A 349 1.47 10.59 -2.83
N ILE A 350 1.18 10.08 -1.63
CA ILE A 350 -0.01 9.28 -1.35
C ILE A 350 -1.31 10.06 -1.58
N TRP A 351 -1.30 11.39 -1.39
CA TRP A 351 -2.46 12.24 -1.61
C TRP A 351 -2.81 12.38 -3.10
N GLY A 352 -1.86 12.12 -4.00
CA GLY A 352 -2.10 11.98 -5.43
C GLY A 352 -3.18 10.93 -5.75
N LEU A 353 -3.24 9.84 -4.97
CA LEU A 353 -4.21 8.75 -5.12
C LEU A 353 -5.66 9.20 -4.85
N THR A 354 -5.87 10.29 -4.11
CA THR A 354 -7.23 10.86 -3.92
C THR A 354 -7.87 11.28 -5.26
N SER A 355 -7.06 11.48 -6.31
CA SER A 355 -7.56 11.71 -7.67
C SER A 355 -8.42 10.55 -8.19
N ILE A 356 -8.23 9.32 -7.70
CA ILE A 356 -9.07 8.16 -8.07
C ILE A 356 -10.53 8.40 -7.65
N LEU A 357 -10.77 9.16 -6.58
CA LEU A 357 -12.11 9.51 -6.14
C LEU A 357 -12.86 10.39 -7.17
N PHE A 358 -12.22 10.87 -8.25
CA PHE A 358 -12.92 11.47 -9.39
C PHE A 358 -13.81 10.50 -10.17
N ILE A 359 -13.63 9.19 -10.01
CA ILE A 359 -14.53 8.16 -10.55
C ILE A 359 -15.91 8.23 -9.90
N ILE A 360 -15.98 8.61 -8.62
CA ILE A 360 -17.26 8.73 -7.91
C ILE A 360 -18.05 9.93 -8.47
N PRO A 361 -19.33 9.75 -8.84
CA PRO A 361 -20.15 10.84 -9.36
C PRO A 361 -20.16 12.07 -8.44
N ARG A 362 -20.19 13.26 -9.04
CA ARG A 362 -20.10 14.54 -8.30
C ARG A 362 -21.22 14.68 -7.26
N PHE A 363 -22.45 14.27 -7.58
CA PHE A 363 -23.58 14.40 -6.66
C PHE A 363 -23.35 13.64 -5.35
N LEU A 364 -22.74 12.45 -5.40
CA LEU A 364 -22.49 11.65 -4.20
C LEU A 364 -21.38 12.25 -3.33
N ARG A 365 -20.28 12.70 -3.96
CA ARG A 365 -19.19 13.34 -3.22
C ARG A 365 -19.58 14.71 -2.66
N ASP A 366 -20.37 15.48 -3.39
CA ASP A 366 -20.90 16.76 -2.91
C ASP A 366 -21.94 16.54 -1.80
N PHE A 367 -22.73 15.45 -1.82
CA PHE A 367 -23.62 15.09 -0.71
C PHE A 367 -22.85 14.83 0.60
N VAL A 368 -21.77 14.04 0.54
CA VAL A 368 -20.90 13.81 1.72
C VAL A 368 -20.30 15.12 2.21
N TYR A 369 -19.84 15.97 1.29
CA TYR A 369 -19.32 17.29 1.62
C TYR A 369 -20.36 18.17 2.34
N ASP A 370 -21.60 18.19 1.83
CA ASP A 370 -22.69 19.01 2.37
C ASP A 370 -23.11 18.54 3.77
N ILE A 371 -23.06 17.23 4.06
CA ILE A 371 -23.24 16.71 5.42
C ILE A 371 -22.16 17.27 6.36
N ILE A 372 -20.89 17.16 5.99
CA ILE A 372 -19.78 17.66 6.81
C ILE A 372 -19.92 19.16 7.03
N ALA A 373 -20.24 19.92 5.96
CA ALA A 373 -20.44 21.36 6.03
C ALA A 373 -21.59 21.74 6.99
N LYS A 374 -22.70 21.00 6.97
CA LYS A 374 -23.86 21.22 7.86
C LYS A 374 -23.52 21.03 9.34
N TYR A 375 -22.67 20.07 9.68
CA TYR A 375 -22.33 19.77 11.07
C TYR A 375 -21.06 20.48 11.57
N ARG A 376 -20.33 21.21 10.71
CA ARG A 376 -19.00 21.75 11.05
C ARG A 376 -19.01 22.71 12.24
N TYR A 377 -19.95 23.66 12.31
CA TYR A 377 -20.00 24.61 13.44
C TYR A 377 -20.48 23.94 14.72
N LYS A 378 -21.36 22.95 14.61
CA LYS A 378 -21.83 22.18 15.78
C LYS A 378 -20.71 21.34 16.41
N ILE A 379 -19.78 20.82 15.59
CA ILE A 379 -18.70 19.94 16.05
C ILE A 379 -17.42 20.72 16.40
N PHE A 380 -17.10 21.75 15.62
CA PHE A 380 -15.81 22.45 15.71
C PHE A 380 -15.92 23.91 16.18
N GLY A 381 -17.12 24.46 16.31
CA GLY A 381 -17.36 25.82 16.77
C GLY A 381 -16.98 26.91 15.75
N GLU A 382 -17.25 28.14 16.17
CA GLU A 382 -16.76 29.38 15.55
C GLU A 382 -15.59 29.93 16.38
N LEU A 383 -14.68 30.63 15.70
CA LEU A 383 -13.54 31.30 16.32
C LEU A 383 -13.76 32.82 16.24
N ASP A 384 -13.43 33.52 17.33
CA ASP A 384 -13.60 34.98 17.43
C ASP A 384 -12.66 35.76 16.49
N THR A 385 -11.56 35.13 16.08
CA THR A 385 -10.53 35.77 15.24
C THR A 385 -10.05 34.82 14.16
N CYS A 386 -9.65 35.39 13.01
CA CYS A 386 -9.02 34.63 11.95
C CYS A 386 -7.67 34.10 12.40
N ARG A 387 -7.34 32.87 11.99
CA ARG A 387 -6.00 32.30 12.17
C ARG A 387 -4.94 33.24 11.61
N MET A 388 -3.96 33.55 12.44
CA MET A 388 -2.73 34.23 12.05
C MET A 388 -1.64 33.21 11.68
N PRO A 389 -0.72 33.55 10.77
CA PRO A 389 0.43 32.69 10.46
C PRO A 389 1.28 32.47 11.71
N GLU A 390 1.75 31.24 11.93
CA GLU A 390 2.79 30.97 12.93
C GLU A 390 4.18 31.36 12.39
N MET A 391 5.19 31.43 13.26
CA MET A 391 6.56 31.75 12.85
C MET A 391 7.04 30.81 11.73
N GLY A 392 7.48 31.38 10.61
CA GLY A 392 7.94 30.62 9.42
C GLY A 392 6.83 30.27 8.42
N GLU A 393 5.58 30.68 8.69
CA GLU A 393 4.44 30.51 7.78
C GLU A 393 4.06 31.80 7.01
N GLU A 394 4.67 32.92 7.35
CA GLU A 394 4.29 34.25 6.84
C GLU A 394 4.26 34.33 5.31
N GLU A 395 5.24 33.73 4.63
CA GLU A 395 5.33 33.69 3.17
C GLU A 395 4.23 32.85 2.51
N MET A 396 3.56 31.97 3.27
CA MET A 396 2.47 31.15 2.78
C MET A 396 1.11 31.88 2.81
N PHE A 397 0.99 32.98 3.56
CA PHE A 397 -0.27 33.71 3.68
C PHE A 397 -0.27 34.98 2.83
N ILE A 398 -1.30 35.11 2.00
CA ILE A 398 -1.56 36.33 1.22
C ILE A 398 -2.29 37.30 2.16
N LYS A 399 -1.73 38.50 2.29
CA LYS A 399 -2.32 39.60 3.05
C LYS A 399 -3.67 40.04 2.49
#